data_AF-A0A4R5XFR8-F1
#
_entry.id   AF-A0A4R5XFR8-F1
#
_cell.length_a   1.000
_cell.length_b   1.000
_cell.length_c   1.000
_cell.angle_alpha   90.00
_cell.angle_beta   90.00
_cell.angle_gamma   90.00
#
_symmetry.space_group_name_H-M   'P 1'
#
loop_
_entity.id
_entity.type
_entity.pdbx_description
1 polymer ?
#
loop_
_entity_poly.entity_id
_entity_poly.type
_entity_poly.pdbx_seq_one_letter_code
_entity_poly.pdbx_strand_id
1 'polypeptide(L)'
;LNKYLLSNLKEKWNPITHSDLAQRSDVVHSSTSGHQRGERRARHIERDFTEDLKKKRKEQTSEIDKMSGVLSGTNVYIGGYLEDTTDIEMKRILTAAGSRVLNAASGATHILTSQQLSGSKTHKILTGKSRIHVHVVKPEWVTDSISAGKRLSEHKYSVIRSASTGTL
;
A
#
# COMPACT_ATOMS: atom_id res chain seq x y z
N LEU A 1 15.81 -14.42 30.08
CA LEU A 1 15.58 -13.72 28.80
C LEU A 1 14.78 -12.42 28.95
N ASN A 2 13.59 -12.42 29.57
CA ASN A 2 12.71 -11.22 29.63
C ASN A 2 13.21 -10.01 30.43
N LYS A 3 14.00 -10.17 31.50
CA LYS A 3 14.45 -9.03 32.32
C LYS A 3 15.36 -8.04 31.57
N TYR A 4 16.18 -8.55 30.64
CA TYR A 4 17.09 -7.73 29.83
C TYR A 4 16.34 -6.86 28.80
N LEU A 5 15.24 -7.38 28.24
CA LEU A 5 14.38 -6.60 27.34
C LEU A 5 13.67 -5.47 28.09
N LEU A 6 13.27 -5.69 29.33
CA LEU A 6 12.58 -4.68 30.15
C LEU A 6 13.52 -3.63 30.76
N SER A 7 14.81 -3.93 30.94
CA SER A 7 15.77 -2.95 31.48
C SER A 7 16.16 -1.87 30.46
N ASN A 8 15.99 -2.15 29.16
CA ASN A 8 16.55 -1.33 28.09
C ASN A 8 15.45 -0.62 27.27
N LEU A 9 14.30 -0.29 27.87
CA LEU A 9 13.13 0.26 27.16
C LEU A 9 13.37 1.62 26.49
N LYS A 10 14.37 2.37 26.96
CA LYS A 10 14.75 3.67 26.40
C LYS A 10 15.67 3.56 25.18
N GLU A 11 16.26 2.39 24.97
CA GLU A 11 17.24 2.16 23.91
C GLU A 11 16.56 2.00 22.55
N LYS A 12 17.11 2.66 21.52
CA LYS A 12 16.53 2.69 20.16
C LYS A 12 16.33 1.31 19.53
N TRP A 13 17.14 0.32 19.91
CA TRP A 13 17.06 -1.04 19.39
C TRP A 13 16.03 -1.92 20.12
N ASN A 14 15.40 -1.42 21.19
CA ASN A 14 14.46 -2.21 21.95
C ASN A 14 13.21 -2.53 21.11
N PRO A 15 12.91 -3.82 20.86
CA PRO A 15 11.81 -4.21 20.00
C PRO A 15 10.43 -3.96 20.61
N ILE A 16 10.33 -3.67 21.91
CA ILE A 16 9.04 -3.40 22.56
C ILE A 16 8.59 -1.96 22.30
N THR A 17 9.49 -0.99 22.44
CA THR A 17 9.17 0.44 22.39
C THR A 17 9.47 1.09 21.04
N HIS A 18 10.35 0.50 20.23
CA HIS A 18 10.80 1.05 18.95
C HIS A 18 10.60 0.09 17.76
N SER A 19 9.70 -0.89 17.90
CA SER A 19 9.34 -1.77 16.78
C SER A 19 8.55 -1.04 15.71
N ASP A 20 8.94 -1.26 14.46
CA ASP A 20 8.23 -0.81 13.27
C ASP A 20 7.26 -1.87 12.72
N LEU A 21 6.99 -2.93 13.50
CA LEU A 21 6.11 -4.04 13.10
C LEU A 21 4.72 -3.55 12.70
N ALA A 22 4.17 -2.57 13.41
CA ALA A 22 2.88 -1.97 13.09
C ALA A 22 2.86 -1.31 11.70
N GLN A 23 4.02 -0.81 11.23
CA GLN A 23 4.14 -0.20 9.90
C GLN A 23 4.30 -1.24 8.78
N ARG A 24 4.70 -2.48 9.12
CA ARG A 24 4.96 -3.58 8.19
C ARG A 24 3.85 -4.63 8.17
N SER A 25 2.84 -4.50 9.02
CA SER A 25 1.77 -5.47 9.19
C SER A 25 0.46 -4.96 8.61
N ASP A 26 -0.18 -5.76 7.76
CA ASP A 26 -1.54 -5.51 7.30
C ASP A 26 -2.54 -5.93 8.39
N VAL A 27 -3.19 -4.95 9.02
CA VAL A 27 -4.19 -5.23 10.05
C VAL A 27 -5.53 -5.57 9.38
N VAL A 28 -5.83 -6.86 9.28
CA VAL A 28 -7.16 -7.34 8.86
C VAL A 28 -8.05 -7.45 10.09
N HIS A 29 -9.06 -6.59 10.20
CA HIS A 29 -10.12 -6.71 11.20
C HIS A 29 -11.36 -7.34 10.56
N SER A 30 -11.69 -8.57 10.97
CA SER A 30 -13.00 -9.16 10.71
C SER A 30 -14.02 -8.52 11.65
N SER A 31 -14.65 -7.44 11.20
CA SER A 31 -15.79 -6.88 11.92
C SER A 31 -17.02 -7.75 11.70
N THR A 32 -17.14 -8.84 12.44
CA THR A 32 -18.46 -9.42 12.71
C THR A 32 -19.20 -8.38 13.52
N SER A 33 -20.03 -7.55 12.88
CA SER A 33 -20.93 -6.66 13.59
C SER A 33 -22.05 -7.48 14.22
N GLY A 34 -21.72 -8.20 15.30
CA GLY A 34 -22.73 -8.63 16.26
C GLY A 34 -23.44 -7.39 16.77
N HIS A 35 -24.75 -7.48 16.99
CA HIS A 35 -25.57 -6.43 17.58
C HIS A 35 -25.10 -6.14 19.02
N GLN A 36 -23.99 -5.42 19.18
CA GLN A 36 -23.53 -4.97 20.49
C GLN A 36 -24.43 -3.79 20.91
N ARG A 37 -25.49 -4.11 21.65
CA ARG A 37 -26.28 -3.10 22.36
C ARG A 37 -25.48 -2.64 23.57
N GLY A 38 -24.88 -1.46 23.46
CA GLY A 38 -24.25 -0.78 24.59
C GLY A 38 -25.30 -0.03 25.42
N GLU A 39 -25.50 -0.45 26.67
CA GLU A 39 -26.15 0.41 27.65
C GLU A 39 -25.23 1.61 27.96
N ARG A 40 -25.76 2.81 27.73
CA ARG A 40 -25.03 4.08 27.83
C ARG A 40 -24.72 4.43 29.29
N ARG A 41 -23.45 4.34 29.71
CA ARG A 41 -22.90 5.20 30.78
C ARG A 41 -21.42 5.49 30.53
N ALA A 42 -21.12 6.72 30.09
CA ALA A 42 -19.89 7.52 30.31
C ALA A 42 -19.53 8.41 29.09
N ARG A 43 -20.38 9.38 28.74
CA ARG A 43 -20.19 10.29 27.59
C ARG A 43 -18.99 11.25 27.70
N HIS A 44 -18.38 11.40 28.88
CA HIS A 44 -17.29 12.38 29.10
C HIS A 44 -15.89 11.77 28.89
N ILE A 45 -15.63 10.58 29.47
CA ILE A 45 -14.34 9.88 29.35
C ILE A 45 -14.08 9.43 27.89
N GLU A 46 -15.15 9.09 27.17
CA GLU A 46 -15.08 8.67 25.77
C GLU A 46 -14.62 9.79 24.82
N ARG A 47 -14.98 11.05 25.11
CA ARG A 47 -14.59 12.22 24.30
C ARG A 47 -13.09 12.50 24.41
N ASP A 48 -12.57 12.54 25.63
CA ASP A 48 -11.16 12.85 25.87
C ASP A 48 -10.25 11.76 25.27
N PHE A 49 -10.63 10.49 25.41
CA PHE A 49 -9.90 9.37 24.81
C PHE A 49 -9.95 9.38 23.28
N THR A 50 -11.11 9.66 22.68
CA THR A 50 -11.24 9.71 21.22
C THR A 50 -10.50 10.90 20.60
N GLU A 51 -10.46 12.04 21.28
CA GLU A 51 -9.67 13.19 20.83
C GLU A 51 -8.16 12.96 20.97
N ASP A 52 -7.71 12.35 22.07
CA ASP A 52 -6.29 12.03 22.27
C ASP A 52 -5.79 10.98 21.24
N LEU A 53 -6.63 10.01 20.89
CA LEU A 53 -6.37 9.08 19.78
C LEU A 53 -6.33 9.77 18.41
N LYS A 54 -7.24 10.70 18.15
CA LYS A 54 -7.23 11.49 16.89
C LYS A 54 -5.95 12.33 16.78
N LYS A 55 -5.52 12.95 17.89
CA LYS A 55 -4.28 13.74 17.94
C LYS A 55 -3.04 12.89 17.66
N LYS A 56 -2.89 11.76 18.36
CA LYS A 56 -1.81 10.79 18.13
C LYS A 56 -1.78 10.27 16.68
N ARG A 57 -2.96 9.98 16.12
CA ARG A 57 -3.08 9.54 14.71
C ARG A 57 -2.66 10.65 13.74
N LYS A 58 -3.04 11.91 14.00
CA LYS A 58 -2.67 13.06 13.17
C LYS A 58 -1.16 13.33 13.19
N GLU A 59 -0.52 13.25 14.36
CA GLU A 59 0.93 13.38 14.50
C GLU A 59 1.68 12.29 13.71
N GLN A 60 1.20 11.04 13.78
CA GLN A 60 1.77 9.91 13.04
C GLN A 60 1.53 9.95 11.51
N THR A 61 0.55 10.73 11.04
CA THR A 61 0.16 10.77 9.61
C THR A 61 0.80 11.94 8.85
N SER A 62 1.50 12.86 9.52
CA SER A 62 2.04 14.09 8.91
C SER A 62 2.95 13.87 7.68
N GLU A 63 3.72 12.77 7.65
CA GLU A 63 4.54 12.40 6.49
C GLU A 63 3.72 11.69 5.39
N ILE A 64 2.66 10.97 5.76
CA ILE A 64 1.73 10.31 4.82
C ILE A 64 0.89 11.36 4.08
N ASP A 65 0.55 12.47 4.74
CA ASP A 65 -0.26 13.55 4.16
C ASP A 65 0.41 14.21 2.93
N LYS A 66 1.74 14.24 2.85
CA LYS A 66 2.46 14.76 1.67
C LYS A 66 2.33 13.87 0.43
N MET A 67 2.15 12.56 0.63
CA MET A 67 1.99 11.57 -0.43
C MET A 67 0.51 11.35 -0.78
N SER A 68 -0.40 11.86 0.06
CA SER A 68 -1.84 11.61 0.00
C SER A 68 -2.42 11.92 -1.37
N GLY A 69 -2.90 10.87 -2.04
CA GLY A 69 -3.73 10.98 -3.22
C GLY A 69 -3.01 11.07 -4.56
N VAL A 70 -1.68 11.06 -4.61
CA VAL A 70 -0.90 11.06 -5.86
C VAL A 70 -1.32 9.93 -6.80
N LEU A 71 -1.59 8.75 -6.24
CA LEU A 71 -2.03 7.56 -6.96
C LEU A 71 -3.49 7.18 -6.62
N SER A 72 -4.30 8.15 -6.21
CA SER A 72 -5.72 7.94 -5.93
C SER A 72 -6.46 7.35 -7.13
N GLY A 73 -7.41 6.46 -6.85
CA GLY A 73 -8.22 5.79 -7.89
C GLY A 73 -7.50 4.65 -8.63
N THR A 74 -6.28 4.29 -8.23
CA THR A 74 -5.57 3.14 -8.80
C THR A 74 -5.77 1.88 -7.94
N ASN A 75 -6.08 0.77 -8.61
CA ASN A 75 -6.05 -0.57 -8.02
C ASN A 75 -4.77 -1.27 -8.48
N VAL A 76 -3.89 -1.62 -7.54
CA VAL A 76 -2.54 -2.11 -7.83
C VAL A 76 -2.36 -3.52 -7.30
N TYR A 77 -1.88 -4.42 -8.16
CA TYR A 77 -1.48 -5.78 -7.78
C TYR A 77 0.03 -5.93 -7.92
N ILE A 78 0.70 -6.50 -6.91
CA ILE A 78 2.12 -6.80 -6.96
C ILE A 78 2.29 -8.17 -7.62
N GLY A 79 2.83 -8.18 -8.84
CA GLY A 79 2.89 -9.33 -9.74
C GLY A 79 3.98 -10.36 -9.43
N GLY A 80 4.85 -10.08 -8.46
CA GLY A 80 5.96 -10.92 -8.07
C GLY A 80 7.17 -10.08 -7.65
N TYR A 81 8.31 -10.32 -8.30
CA TYR A 81 9.58 -9.68 -7.97
C TYR A 81 9.56 -8.17 -8.25
N LEU A 82 10.04 -7.42 -7.26
CA LEU A 82 10.31 -5.99 -7.33
C LEU A 82 11.81 -5.81 -7.10
N GLU A 83 12.48 -5.13 -8.03
CA GLU A 83 13.89 -4.74 -7.90
C GLU A 83 13.99 -3.58 -6.89
N ASP A 84 15.04 -3.58 -6.07
CA ASP A 84 15.37 -2.53 -5.09
C ASP A 84 14.36 -2.25 -3.96
N THR A 85 13.27 -3.01 -3.87
CA THR A 85 12.24 -2.83 -2.82
C THR A 85 11.58 -4.14 -2.44
N THR A 86 11.11 -4.22 -1.20
CA THR A 86 10.26 -5.34 -0.76
C THR A 86 8.79 -5.11 -1.10
N ASP A 87 7.99 -6.18 -1.16
CA ASP A 87 6.55 -6.09 -1.37
C ASP A 87 5.86 -5.36 -0.21
N ILE A 88 6.30 -5.59 1.04
CA ILE A 88 5.79 -4.93 2.24
C ILE A 88 6.01 -3.41 2.15
N GLU A 89 7.22 -2.97 1.80
CA GLU A 89 7.52 -1.54 1.66
C GLU A 89 6.70 -0.91 0.53
N MET A 90 6.58 -1.61 -0.61
CA MET A 90 5.81 -1.12 -1.75
C MET A 90 4.32 -0.99 -1.41
N LYS A 91 3.74 -1.96 -0.69
CA LYS A 91 2.34 -1.88 -0.21
C LYS A 91 2.12 -0.68 0.70
N ARG A 92 3.07 -0.40 1.60
CA ARG A 92 3.02 0.77 2.48
C ARG A 92 3.05 2.07 1.68
N ILE A 93 3.97 2.18 0.72
CA ILE A 93 4.11 3.36 -0.16
C ILE A 93 2.85 3.60 -0.98
N LEU A 94 2.32 2.55 -1.61
CA LEU A 94 1.08 2.62 -2.40
C LEU A 94 -0.12 3.06 -1.57
N THR A 95 -0.27 2.48 -0.38
CA THR A 95 -1.36 2.83 0.54
C THR A 95 -1.25 4.28 1.00
N ALA A 96 -0.03 4.73 1.32
CA ALA A 96 0.24 6.13 1.66
C ALA A 96 -0.04 7.08 0.48
N ALA A 97 0.23 6.65 -0.76
CA ALA A 97 -0.06 7.40 -1.98
C ALA A 97 -1.55 7.43 -2.37
N GLY A 98 -2.42 6.74 -1.63
CA GLY A 98 -3.86 6.68 -1.87
C GLY A 98 -4.31 5.59 -2.87
N SER A 99 -3.43 4.67 -3.25
CA SER A 99 -3.78 3.50 -4.06
C SER A 99 -4.46 2.41 -3.23
N ARG A 100 -5.27 1.59 -3.90
CA ARG A 100 -5.78 0.34 -3.34
C ARG A 100 -4.89 -0.83 -3.75
N VAL A 101 -4.25 -1.47 -2.77
CA VAL A 101 -3.51 -2.71 -3.00
C VAL A 101 -4.46 -3.90 -3.07
N LEU A 102 -4.31 -4.75 -4.08
CA LEU A 102 -5.08 -5.98 -4.27
C LEU A 102 -4.26 -7.22 -3.96
N ASN A 103 -4.92 -8.26 -3.44
CA ASN A 103 -4.32 -9.57 -3.19
C ASN A 103 -4.29 -10.46 -4.44
N ALA A 104 -5.03 -10.10 -5.49
CA ALA A 104 -5.12 -10.82 -6.75
C ALA A 104 -5.16 -9.85 -7.94
N ALA A 105 -4.71 -10.31 -9.10
CA ALA A 105 -4.69 -9.50 -10.33
C ALA A 105 -6.09 -9.14 -10.87
N SER A 106 -7.14 -9.82 -10.42
CA SER A 106 -8.51 -9.54 -10.87
C SER A 106 -8.97 -8.15 -10.42
N GLY A 107 -9.36 -7.30 -11.37
CA GLY A 107 -9.78 -5.92 -11.10
C GLY A 107 -8.62 -4.93 -10.88
N ALA A 108 -7.37 -5.37 -11.07
CA ALA A 108 -6.21 -4.50 -11.05
C ALA A 108 -6.22 -3.56 -12.27
N THR A 109 -5.92 -2.29 -12.02
CA THR A 109 -5.61 -1.30 -13.06
C THR A 109 -4.12 -1.33 -13.43
N HIS A 110 -3.27 -1.65 -12.44
CA HIS A 110 -1.83 -1.72 -12.57
C HIS A 110 -1.30 -3.01 -11.96
N ILE A 111 -0.37 -3.65 -12.64
CA ILE A 111 0.42 -4.77 -12.13
C ILE A 111 1.87 -4.29 -12.02
N LEU A 112 2.42 -4.30 -10.80
CA LEU A 112 3.82 -3.95 -10.55
C LEU A 112 4.71 -5.18 -10.64
N THR A 113 5.75 -5.11 -11.45
CA THR A 113 6.78 -6.16 -11.55
C THR A 113 8.04 -5.58 -12.20
N SER A 114 9.22 -5.96 -11.71
CA SER A 114 10.48 -5.63 -12.41
C SER A 114 10.84 -6.68 -13.48
N GLN A 115 10.18 -7.84 -13.47
CA GLN A 115 10.39 -8.93 -14.42
C GLN A 115 9.23 -9.10 -15.38
N GLN A 116 9.49 -9.77 -16.51
CA GLN A 116 8.46 -10.19 -17.45
C GLN A 116 7.46 -11.13 -16.77
N LEU A 117 6.17 -10.93 -17.06
CA LEU A 117 5.14 -11.86 -16.63
C LEU A 117 5.24 -13.17 -17.42
N SER A 118 4.76 -14.27 -16.84
CA SER A 118 4.70 -15.54 -17.55
C SER A 118 3.85 -15.43 -18.81
N GLY A 119 4.19 -16.22 -19.85
CA GLY A 119 3.51 -16.19 -21.14
C GLY A 119 1.99 -16.27 -21.01
N SER A 120 1.46 -17.13 -20.13
CA SER A 120 0.02 -17.27 -19.89
C SER A 120 -0.62 -16.00 -19.29
N LYS A 121 0.07 -15.31 -18.37
CA LYS A 121 -0.41 -14.05 -17.77
C LYS A 121 -0.38 -12.93 -18.82
N THR A 122 0.72 -12.81 -19.55
CA THR A 122 0.89 -11.84 -20.63
C THR A 122 -0.17 -12.05 -21.72
N HIS A 123 -0.36 -13.29 -22.17
CA HIS A 123 -1.39 -13.63 -23.16
C HIS A 123 -2.79 -13.25 -22.66
N LYS A 124 -3.15 -13.59 -21.42
CA LYS A 124 -4.45 -13.21 -20.83
C LYS A 124 -4.67 -11.70 -20.79
N ILE A 125 -3.62 -10.91 -20.55
CA ILE A 125 -3.70 -9.45 -20.56
C ILE A 125 -3.87 -8.91 -21.99
N LEU A 126 -3.15 -9.48 -22.97
CA LEU A 126 -3.18 -9.03 -24.36
C LEU A 126 -4.46 -9.46 -25.12
N THR A 127 -4.96 -10.67 -24.87
CA THR A 127 -6.12 -11.23 -25.58
C THR A 127 -7.42 -11.16 -24.79
N GLY A 128 -7.34 -10.91 -23.49
CA GLY A 128 -8.50 -10.82 -22.61
C GLY A 128 -9.37 -9.62 -22.96
N LYS A 129 -10.66 -9.86 -23.19
CA LYS A 129 -11.69 -8.81 -23.28
C LYS A 129 -12.05 -8.32 -21.87
N SER A 130 -11.12 -7.61 -21.24
CA SER A 130 -11.39 -6.94 -19.96
C SER A 130 -11.96 -5.55 -20.22
N ARG A 131 -12.98 -5.15 -19.45
CA ARG A 131 -13.48 -3.76 -19.45
C ARG A 131 -12.42 -2.78 -18.92
N ILE A 132 -11.47 -3.28 -18.13
CA ILE A 132 -10.38 -2.52 -17.54
C ILE A 132 -9.10 -2.87 -18.29
N HIS A 133 -8.50 -1.88 -18.94
CA HIS A 133 -7.17 -2.01 -19.52
C HIS A 133 -6.14 -2.05 -18.38
N VAL A 134 -5.31 -3.09 -18.36
CA VAL A 134 -4.36 -3.34 -17.28
C VAL A 134 -2.96 -2.91 -17.73
N HIS A 135 -2.35 -1.99 -16.98
CA HIS A 135 -0.97 -1.57 -17.23
C HIS A 135 0.00 -2.44 -16.44
N VAL A 136 0.99 -3.03 -17.11
CA VAL A 136 2.07 -3.79 -16.45
C VAL A 136 3.31 -2.90 -16.41
N VAL A 137 3.62 -2.36 -15.24
CA VAL A 137 4.65 -1.33 -15.07
C VAL A 137 5.69 -1.74 -14.03
N LYS A 138 6.87 -1.16 -14.15
CA LYS A 138 7.92 -1.33 -13.16
C LYS A 138 7.69 -0.48 -11.88
N PRO A 139 8.32 -0.82 -10.74
CA PRO A 139 8.10 -0.13 -9.46
C PRO A 139 8.49 1.36 -9.47
N GLU A 140 9.44 1.76 -10.31
CA GLU A 140 9.95 3.12 -10.45
C GLU A 140 8.84 4.10 -10.85
N TRP A 141 7.80 3.62 -11.53
CA TRP A 141 6.62 4.43 -11.83
C TRP A 141 5.96 4.99 -10.56
N VAL A 142 5.93 4.21 -9.48
CA VAL A 142 5.35 4.62 -8.20
C VAL A 142 6.22 5.68 -7.56
N THR A 143 7.52 5.42 -7.43
CA THR A 143 8.47 6.35 -6.78
C THR A 143 8.58 7.67 -7.55
N ASP A 144 8.63 7.60 -8.87
CA ASP A 144 8.73 8.79 -9.73
C ASP A 144 7.44 9.60 -9.71
N SER A 145 6.27 8.94 -9.69
CA SER A 145 4.98 9.63 -9.57
C SER A 145 4.86 10.37 -8.24
N ILE A 146 5.30 9.74 -7.15
CA ILE A 146 5.32 10.36 -5.82
C ILE A 146 6.28 11.55 -5.79
N SER A 147 7.50 11.36 -6.32
CA SER A 147 8.50 12.43 -6.41
C SER A 147 8.01 13.63 -7.24
N ALA A 148 7.30 13.36 -8.34
CA ALA A 148 6.68 14.39 -9.18
C ALA A 148 5.41 15.01 -8.57
N GLY A 149 4.90 14.48 -7.45
CA GLY A 149 3.65 14.90 -6.83
C GLY A 149 2.39 14.63 -7.65
N LYS A 150 2.49 13.81 -8.72
CA LYS A 150 1.36 13.47 -9.60
C LYS A 150 1.59 12.13 -10.29
N ARG A 151 0.51 11.43 -10.62
CA ARG A 151 0.56 10.22 -11.42
C ARG A 151 1.21 10.48 -12.78
N LEU A 152 2.34 9.80 -13.05
CA LEU A 152 3.03 9.86 -14.34
C LEU A 152 2.44 8.87 -15.34
N SER A 153 2.75 9.06 -16.62
CA SER A 153 2.35 8.16 -17.69
C SER A 153 3.04 6.79 -17.57
N GLU A 154 2.25 5.73 -17.70
CA GLU A 154 2.66 4.33 -17.53
C GLU A 154 3.56 3.83 -18.66
N HIS A 155 3.42 4.36 -19.88
CA HIS A 155 4.11 3.88 -21.09
C HIS A 155 5.64 3.79 -20.95
N LYS A 156 6.28 4.76 -20.28
CA LYS A 156 7.75 4.77 -20.08
C LYS A 156 8.23 3.64 -19.16
N TYR A 157 7.34 3.13 -18.33
CA TYR A 157 7.62 2.11 -17.32
C TYR A 157 7.04 0.75 -17.71
N SER A 158 6.46 0.64 -18.91
CA SER A 158 5.80 -0.59 -19.36
C SER A 158 6.81 -1.72 -19.51
N VAL A 159 6.50 -2.86 -18.87
CA VAL A 159 7.29 -4.09 -18.97
C VAL A 159 6.93 -4.87 -20.22
N ILE A 160 5.65 -4.81 -20.61
CA ILE A 160 5.16 -5.46 -21.82
C ILE A 160 5.34 -4.47 -22.99
N ARG A 161 6.10 -4.89 -24.00
CA ARG A 161 6.17 -4.18 -25.28
C ARG A 161 5.07 -4.74 -26.19
N SER A 162 4.05 -3.92 -26.49
CA SER A 162 3.13 -4.27 -27.58
C SER A 162 3.84 -4.04 -28.90
N ALA A 163 3.83 -5.04 -29.78
CA ALA A 163 4.39 -4.94 -31.13
C ALA A 163 3.62 -3.96 -32.05
N SER A 164 2.57 -3.30 -31.54
CA SER A 164 1.71 -2.39 -32.30
C SER A 164 2.15 -0.92 -32.30
N THR A 165 3.24 -0.55 -31.61
CA THR A 165 3.79 0.81 -31.72
C THR A 165 4.73 0.84 -32.91
N GLY A 166 4.12 0.99 -34.09
CA GLY A 166 4.83 1.14 -35.35
C GLY A 166 5.76 2.34 -35.34
N THR A 167 6.93 2.11 -35.89
CA THR A 167 7.88 3.07 -36.44
C THR A 167 7.14 4.20 -37.17
N LEU A 168 7.41 5.45 -36.78
CA LEU A 168 7.31 6.62 -37.64
C LEU A 168 8.67 7.29 -37.66
#